data_AF-A0A7X1TX17-F1
#
_entry.id   AF-A0A7X1TX17-F1
#
_cell.length_a   1.000
_cell.length_b   1.000
_cell.length_c   1.000
_cell.angle_alpha   90.00
_cell.angle_beta   90.00
_cell.angle_gamma   90.00
#
_symmetry.space_group_name_H-M   'P 1'
#
loop_
_entity.id
_entity.type
_entity.pdbx_description
1 polymer ?
#
loop_
_entity_poly.entity_id
_entity_poly.type
_entity_poly.pdbx_seq_one_letter_code
_entity_poly.pdbx_strand_id
1 'polypeptide(L)'
;MVVLRFAWPSHWLMVAKSTPALRSATAVLCRLCSRLDRRHTLAMDLLHHGADQTVIALWLGHESPETTAIYLQADMQLKERALAATTAKKTSLPRFRPSDRLLEFLKGL
;
A
#
# COMPACT_ATOMS: atom_id res chain seq x y z
N MET A 1 25.32 -4.62 -22.64
CA MET A 1 24.06 -5.35 -22.38
C MET A 1 24.27 -6.18 -21.12
N VAL A 2 23.99 -5.60 -19.95
CA VAL A 2 24.29 -6.20 -18.65
C VAL A 2 23.04 -6.95 -18.18
N VAL A 3 23.13 -8.28 -18.13
CA VAL A 3 22.12 -9.12 -17.49
C VAL A 3 22.43 -9.10 -15.99
N LEU A 4 21.70 -8.28 -15.23
CA LEU A 4 21.70 -8.32 -13.78
C LEU A 4 20.98 -9.58 -13.31
N ARG A 5 21.78 -10.60 -13.02
CA ARG A 5 21.38 -11.89 -12.47
C ARG A 5 21.11 -11.70 -10.98
N PHE A 6 19.84 -11.50 -10.62
CA PHE A 6 19.40 -11.47 -9.22
C PHE A 6 19.65 -12.86 -8.58
N ALA A 7 20.67 -12.93 -7.72
CA ALA A 7 21.00 -14.11 -6.93
C ALA A 7 20.12 -14.13 -5.67
N TRP A 8 19.30 -15.17 -5.50
CA TRP A 8 18.52 -15.41 -4.29
C TRP A 8 19.31 -16.33 -3.33
N PRO A 9 19.33 -16.09 -1.99
CA PRO A 9 20.12 -16.88 -1.06
C PRO A 9 19.59 -18.32 -0.84
N SER A 10 20.51 -19.29 -0.86
CA SER A 10 20.28 -20.74 -0.93
C SER A 10 19.90 -21.44 0.39
N HIS A 11 19.46 -20.74 1.45
CA HIS A 11 19.28 -21.38 2.77
C HIS A 11 17.83 -21.73 3.17
N TRP A 12 16.82 -21.51 2.31
CA TRP A 12 15.42 -21.87 2.60
C TRP A 12 15.07 -23.34 2.29
N LEU A 13 15.96 -24.27 2.64
CA LEU A 13 15.66 -25.70 2.63
C LEU A 13 14.96 -26.09 3.93
N MET A 14 13.64 -25.92 3.99
CA MET A 14 12.80 -26.72 4.90
C MET A 14 11.56 -27.26 4.19
N VAL A 15 11.70 -28.52 3.77
CA VAL A 15 10.72 -29.62 3.78
C VAL A 15 9.28 -29.29 3.39
N ALA A 16 8.92 -29.64 2.15
CA ALA A 16 7.56 -30.08 1.82
C ALA A 16 7.63 -31.56 1.41
N LYS A 17 7.58 -32.47 2.39
CA LYS A 17 7.41 -33.91 2.13
C LYS A 17 5.98 -34.16 1.64
N SER A 18 5.90 -34.61 0.39
CA SER A 18 4.88 -35.42 -0.29
C SER A 18 3.54 -35.65 0.41
N THR A 19 2.44 -35.18 -0.19
CA THR A 19 1.10 -35.80 -0.09
C THR A 19 0.31 -35.58 -1.39
N PRO A 20 -0.56 -36.55 -1.77
CA PRO A 20 -1.11 -36.66 -3.11
C PRO A 20 -2.15 -35.59 -3.41
N ALA A 21 -2.30 -35.30 -4.70
CA ALA A 21 -3.19 -34.30 -5.26
C ALA A 21 -4.66 -34.48 -4.82
N LEU A 22 -5.08 -33.77 -3.78
CA LEU A 22 -6.48 -33.34 -3.68
C LEU A 22 -6.62 -32.00 -4.40
N ARG A 23 -7.23 -32.05 -5.58
CA ARG A 23 -7.75 -30.88 -6.30
C ARG A 23 -8.99 -30.34 -5.57
N SER A 24 -8.84 -29.90 -4.32
CA SER A 24 -9.88 -29.13 -3.64
C SER A 24 -9.64 -27.63 -3.89
N ALA A 25 -10.73 -26.88 -4.06
CA ALA A 25 -10.70 -25.42 -4.21
C ALA A 25 -9.90 -24.73 -3.08
N THR A 26 -9.88 -25.33 -1.89
CA THR A 26 -9.11 -24.89 -0.71
C THR A 26 -7.59 -24.94 -0.93
N ALA A 27 -7.05 -25.97 -1.57
CA ALA A 27 -5.62 -26.06 -1.84
C ALA A 27 -5.15 -25.10 -2.95
N VAL A 28 -6.06 -24.71 -3.85
CA VAL A 28 -5.82 -23.67 -4.86
C VAL A 28 -5.81 -22.28 -4.22
N LEU A 29 -6.80 -21.97 -3.38
CA LEU A 29 -6.86 -20.73 -2.60
C LEU A 29 -5.64 -20.55 -1.70
N CYS A 30 -5.21 -21.57 -0.96
CA CYS A 30 -4.04 -21.49 -0.08
C CYS A 30 -2.73 -21.19 -0.84
N ARG A 31 -2.59 -21.75 -2.06
CA ARG A 31 -1.48 -21.43 -2.97
C ARG A 31 -1.56 -20.04 -3.59
N LEU A 32 -2.76 -19.53 -3.85
CA LEU A 32 -2.96 -18.16 -4.34
C LEU A 32 -2.61 -17.15 -3.24
N CYS A 33 -3.10 -17.35 -2.02
CA CYS A 33 -2.80 -16.47 -0.89
C CYS A 33 -1.30 -16.38 -0.61
N SER A 34 -0.59 -17.51 -0.51
CA SER A 34 0.87 -17.50 -0.29
C SER A 34 1.67 -16.87 -1.43
N ARG A 35 1.15 -16.92 -2.66
CA ARG A 35 1.77 -16.25 -3.83
C ARG A 35 1.49 -14.75 -3.84
N LEU A 36 0.28 -14.33 -3.48
CA LEU A 36 -0.13 -12.93 -3.37
C LEU A 36 0.55 -12.23 -2.19
N ASP A 37 0.67 -12.90 -1.05
CA ASP A 37 1.39 -12.43 0.14
C ASP A 37 2.82 -12.01 -0.23
N ARG A 38 3.54 -12.86 -0.98
CA ARG A 38 4.88 -12.54 -1.48
C ARG A 38 4.92 -11.37 -2.48
N ARG A 39 3.84 -11.11 -3.24
CA ARG A 39 3.77 -9.95 -4.15
C ARG A 39 3.55 -8.64 -3.39
N HIS A 40 2.71 -8.67 -2.37
CA HIS A 40 2.48 -7.51 -1.49
C HIS A 40 3.72 -7.19 -0.66
N THR A 41 4.40 -8.21 -0.10
CA THR A 41 5.68 -8.02 0.60
C THR A 41 6.73 -7.40 -0.32
N LEU A 42 6.93 -7.94 -1.53
CA LEU A 42 7.88 -7.40 -2.50
C LEU A 42 7.56 -5.94 -2.89
N ALA A 43 6.27 -5.62 -3.10
CA ALA A 43 5.86 -4.26 -3.41
C ALA A 43 6.16 -3.27 -2.26
N MET A 44 5.94 -3.68 -1.01
CA MET A 44 6.30 -2.87 0.17
C MET A 44 7.82 -2.71 0.31
N ASP A 45 8.61 -3.75 0.08
CA ASP A 45 10.07 -3.66 0.12
C ASP A 45 10.60 -2.69 -0.94
N LEU A 46 10.07 -2.77 -2.18
CA LEU A 46 10.42 -1.83 -3.26
C LEU A 46 10.06 -0.39 -2.89
N LEU A 47 8.88 -0.17 -2.31
CA LEU A 47 8.45 1.16 -1.86
C LEU A 47 9.39 1.73 -0.78
N HIS A 48 9.74 0.93 0.22
CA HIS A 48 10.66 1.34 1.29
C HIS A 48 12.08 1.64 0.78
N HIS A 49 12.52 0.95 -0.27
CA HIS A 49 13.79 1.22 -0.96
C HIS A 49 13.71 2.42 -1.94
N GLY A 50 12.57 3.11 -2.01
CA GLY A 50 12.40 4.33 -2.81
C GLY A 50 12.06 4.09 -4.28
N ALA A 51 11.57 2.91 -4.64
CA ALA A 51 11.05 2.67 -5.98
C ALA A 51 9.75 3.47 -6.20
N ASP A 52 9.61 4.06 -7.40
CA ASP A 52 8.41 4.80 -7.77
C ASP A 52 7.19 3.87 -7.99
N GLN A 53 5.98 4.42 -7.83
CA GLN A 53 4.73 3.69 -8.01
C GLN A 53 4.61 3.06 -9.41
N THR A 54 5.15 3.71 -10.44
CA THR A 54 5.15 3.17 -11.81
C THR A 54 6.03 1.93 -11.95
N VAL A 55 7.15 1.89 -11.24
CA VAL A 55 8.06 0.73 -11.20
C VAL A 55 7.40 -0.44 -10.48
N ILE A 56 6.76 -0.17 -9.34
CA ILE A 56 6.03 -1.20 -8.58
C ILE A 56 4.84 -1.72 -9.41
N ALA A 57 4.11 -0.84 -10.11
CA ALA A 57 3.04 -1.22 -11.02
C ALA A 57 3.55 -2.14 -12.15
N LEU A 58 4.69 -1.80 -12.76
CA LEU A 58 5.33 -2.62 -13.79
C LEU A 58 5.73 -4.00 -13.26
N TRP A 59 6.30 -4.08 -12.06
CA TRP A 59 6.67 -5.35 -11.40
C TRP A 59 5.45 -6.23 -11.07
N LEU A 60 4.31 -5.61 -10.77
CA LEU A 60 3.05 -6.30 -10.50
C LEU A 60 2.27 -6.64 -11.79
N GLY A 61 2.67 -6.09 -12.94
CA GLY A 61 2.00 -6.27 -14.23
C GLY A 61 0.72 -5.44 -14.36
N HIS A 62 0.62 -4.33 -13.63
CA HIS A 62 -0.51 -3.42 -13.71
C HIS A 62 -0.32 -2.46 -14.90
N GLU A 63 -1.38 -2.31 -15.71
CA GLU A 63 -1.41 -1.34 -16.82
C GLU A 63 -1.48 0.11 -16.33
N SER A 64 -2.11 0.33 -15.17
CA SER A 64 -2.26 1.64 -14.54
C SER A 64 -1.63 1.65 -13.14
N PRO A 65 -0.86 2.69 -12.78
CA PRO A 65 -0.27 2.85 -11.45
C PRO A 65 -1.29 3.17 -10.35
N GLU A 66 -2.53 3.50 -10.71
CA GLU A 66 -3.59 3.85 -9.75
C GLU A 66 -3.86 2.73 -8.74
N THR A 67 -3.79 1.47 -9.19
CA THR A 67 -3.98 0.27 -8.36
C THR A 67 -2.81 0.02 -7.38
N THR A 68 -1.68 0.68 -7.59
CA THR A 68 -0.48 0.61 -6.74
C THR A 68 -0.48 1.69 -5.65
N ALA A 69 -1.37 2.68 -5.73
CA ALA A 69 -1.50 3.73 -4.71
C ALA A 69 -1.83 3.18 -3.31
N ILE A 70 -2.41 1.98 -3.22
CA ILE A 70 -2.70 1.27 -1.96
C ILE A 70 -1.43 1.08 -1.13
N TYR A 71 -0.28 0.84 -1.75
CA TYR A 71 0.98 0.66 -1.02
C TYR A 71 1.49 1.96 -0.40
N LEU A 72 1.31 3.09 -1.10
CA LEU A 72 1.63 4.41 -0.54
C LEU A 72 0.76 4.75 0.68
N GLN A 73 -0.50 4.31 0.64
CA GLN A 73 -1.42 4.46 1.77
C GLN A 73 -1.16 3.47 2.90
N ALA A 74 -0.53 2.33 2.63
CA ALA A 74 -0.21 1.32 3.63
C ALA A 74 1.03 1.68 4.47
N ASP A 75 1.95 2.47 3.92
CA ASP A 75 3.17 2.89 4.62
C ASP A 75 2.88 3.92 5.72
N MET A 76 2.87 3.45 6.96
CA MET A 76 2.69 4.29 8.15
C MET A 76 3.92 5.16 8.44
N GLN A 77 5.14 4.68 8.15
CA GLN A 77 6.36 5.45 8.39
C GLN A 77 6.45 6.65 7.46
N LEU A 78 6.02 6.51 6.20
CA LEU A 78 5.95 7.60 5.24
C LEU A 78 4.96 8.68 5.72
N LYS A 79 3.80 8.28 6.24
CA LYS A 79 2.82 9.21 6.82
C LYS A 79 3.37 9.91 8.04
N GLU A 80 4.04 9.20 8.94
CA GLU A 80 4.67 9.78 10.13
C GLU A 80 5.76 10.79 9.76
N ARG A 81 6.60 10.49 8.77
CA ARG A 81 7.62 11.43 8.26
C ARG A 81 6.96 12.68 7.65
N ALA A 82 5.89 12.52 6.88
CA ALA A 82 5.16 13.64 6.30
C ALA A 82 4.50 14.52 7.38
N LEU A 83 3.94 13.90 8.43
CA LEU A 83 3.41 14.60 9.59
C LEU A 83 4.51 15.34 10.36
N ALA A 84 5.68 14.72 10.55
CA ALA A 84 6.82 15.34 11.23
C ALA A 84 7.43 16.51 10.43
N ALA A 85 7.44 16.40 9.09
CA ALA A 85 7.89 17.47 8.19
C ALA A 85 6.90 18.65 8.13
N THR A 86 5.66 18.44 8.57
CA THR A 86 4.65 19.50 8.60
C THR A 86 4.88 20.38 9.83
N THR A 87 5.25 21.65 9.63
CA THR A 87 5.27 22.62 10.73
C THR A 87 3.83 22.90 11.17
N ALA A 88 3.50 22.59 12.42
CA ALA A 88 2.22 22.94 13.01
C ALA A 88 2.07 24.48 13.02
N LYS A 89 1.37 25.04 12.02
CA LYS A 89 0.93 26.44 12.09
C LYS A 89 -0.05 26.53 13.25
N LYS A 90 0.39 27.13 14.36
CA LYS A 90 -0.49 27.67 15.41
C LYS A 90 -1.22 28.90 14.86
N THR A 91 -1.98 28.73 13.78
CA THR A 91 -2.95 29.72 13.35
C THR A 91 -4.24 29.35 14.04
N SER A 92 -4.74 30.23 14.91
CA SER A 92 -6.11 30.12 15.40
C SER A 92 -7.02 30.24 14.18
N LEU A 93 -7.56 29.11 13.72
CA LEU A 93 -8.61 29.14 12.72
C LEU A 93 -9.84 29.75 13.43
N PRO A 94 -10.34 30.92 12.98
CA PRO A 94 -11.52 31.49 13.59
C PRO A 94 -12.67 30.50 13.42
N ARG A 95 -13.32 30.12 14.53
CA ARG A 95 -14.53 29.31 14.47
C ARG A 95 -15.58 30.13 13.72
N PHE A 96 -16.10 29.57 12.64
CA PHE A 96 -17.17 30.20 11.87
C PHE A 96 -18.33 30.53 12.80
N ARG A 97 -18.68 31.82 12.88
CA ARG A 97 -19.88 32.30 13.56
C ARG A 97 -20.82 32.83 12.48
N PRO A 98 -21.98 32.19 12.25
CA PRO A 98 -22.94 32.69 11.28
C PRO A 98 -23.47 34.07 11.71
N SER A 99 -23.75 34.93 10.74
CA SER A 99 -24.36 36.24 11.00
C SER A 99 -25.84 36.08 11.37
N ASP A 100 -26.37 37.04 12.13
CA ASP A 100 -27.77 37.03 12.58
C ASP A 100 -28.76 36.92 11.41
N ARG A 101 -28.44 37.57 10.28
CA ARG A 101 -29.23 37.49 9.04
C ARG A 101 -29.32 36.07 8.46
N LEU A 102 -28.24 35.29 8.54
CA LEU A 102 -28.22 33.89 8.09
C LEU A 102 -29.06 33.01 9.03
N LEU A 103 -28.99 33.26 10.34
CA LEU A 103 -29.78 32.56 11.34
C LEU A 103 -31.27 32.89 11.23
N GLU A 104 -31.64 34.13 10.95
CA GLU A 104 -33.02 34.55 10.68
C GLU A 104 -33.58 33.89 9.42
N PHE A 105 -32.80 33.87 8.34
CA PHE A 105 -33.19 33.18 7.11
C PHE A 105 -33.48 31.69 7.35
N LEU A 106 -32.62 30.99 8.09
CA LEU A 106 -32.79 29.57 8.39
C LEU A 106 -33.97 29.27 9.32
N LYS A 107 -34.37 30.21 10.18
CA LYS A 107 -35.55 30.07 11.05
C LYS A 107 -36.87 30.28 10.32
N GLY A 108 -36.85 30.89 9.13
CA GLY A 108 -38.02 31.15 8.29
C GLY A 108 -38.32 30.06 7.26
N LEU A 109 -37.51 29.00 7.21
CA LEU A 109 -37.75 27.77 6.45
C LEU A 109 -38.47 26.75 7.33
#